data_AF-A0A960MG04-F1
#
_entry.id   AF-A0A960MG04-F1
#
_cell.length_a   1.000
_cell.length_b   1.000
_cell.length_c   1.000
_cell.angle_alpha   90.00
_cell.angle_beta   90.00
_cell.angle_gamma   90.00
#
_symmetry.space_group_name_H-M   'P 1'
#
loop_
_entity.id
_entity.type
_entity.pdbx_description
1 polymer ?
#
loop_
_entity_poly.entity_id
_entity_poly.type
_entity_poly.pdbx_seq_one_letter_code
_entity_poly.pdbx_strand_id
1 'polypeptide(L)'
;MKTIAGTFRYQYDGENPALLTRMTGPVHRVDTTYEPTRDLIAEVRNVSAGRISKLPKSDAAPVPQVDDRDGAIDRRIDAAAAAGAGQHPISAYTYENDALGRRARIGMSGEAFERHSVPQAVEVAYNDRSEVIGATYDRIDKIGENGIDRNHRSYGYQYDAIGNREKATVETPSEKVETSYTANALNQYTQIQNKKSIQGNPENPDNPVQKDRSRRNPVNPAVNPVHPVHDPDGNLLRDGEG
;
A
#
# COMPACT_ATOMS: atom_id res chain seq x y z
N MET A 1 24.85 -22.35 -22.80
CA MET A 1 23.87 -21.80 -21.82
C MET A 1 24.31 -20.40 -21.45
N LYS A 2 23.55 -19.36 -21.85
CA LYS A 2 23.80 -18.00 -21.39
C LYS A 2 23.12 -17.89 -20.02
N THR A 3 23.90 -17.81 -18.96
CA THR A 3 23.38 -17.67 -17.60
C THR A 3 22.54 -16.39 -17.51
N ILE A 4 21.27 -16.54 -17.13
CA ILE A 4 20.34 -15.44 -16.84
C ILE A 4 20.65 -14.76 -15.50
N ALA A 5 21.56 -15.34 -14.71
CA ALA A 5 22.11 -14.73 -13.50
C ALA A 5 23.06 -13.60 -13.91
N GLY A 6 22.53 -12.41 -14.17
CA GLY A 6 23.36 -11.25 -14.38
C GLY A 6 24.04 -10.79 -13.08
N THR A 7 25.08 -9.97 -13.20
CA THR A 7 25.89 -9.52 -12.07
C THR A 7 25.15 -8.48 -11.24
N PHE A 8 25.18 -8.66 -9.91
CA PHE A 8 24.76 -7.65 -8.95
C PHE A 8 25.97 -6.95 -8.33
N ARG A 9 25.84 -5.65 -8.09
CA ARG A 9 26.84 -4.82 -7.40
C ARG A 9 26.18 -4.08 -6.25
N TYR A 10 26.87 -4.01 -5.12
CA TYR A 10 26.38 -3.37 -3.91
C TYR A 10 27.29 -2.20 -3.56
N GLN A 11 26.71 -1.09 -3.12
CA GLN A 11 27.42 0.05 -2.54
C GLN A 11 26.85 0.29 -1.16
N TYR A 12 27.75 0.49 -0.21
CA TYR A 12 27.43 0.78 1.18
C TYR A 12 27.75 2.24 1.48
N ASP A 13 27.19 2.74 2.56
CA ASP A 13 27.53 4.08 3.04
C ASP A 13 29.02 4.16 3.45
N GLY A 14 29.63 5.31 3.20
CA GLY A 14 31.06 5.52 3.42
C GLY A 14 31.42 5.76 4.89
N GLU A 15 30.48 6.27 5.68
CA GLU A 15 30.64 6.55 7.11
C GLU A 15 30.12 5.38 7.94
N ASN A 16 29.06 4.72 7.47
CA ASN A 16 28.46 3.55 8.11
C ASN A 16 28.34 2.36 7.12
N PRO A 17 29.36 1.50 7.00
CA PRO A 17 29.36 0.40 6.03
C PRO A 17 28.32 -0.70 6.31
N ALA A 18 27.58 -0.62 7.42
CA ALA A 18 26.43 -1.49 7.67
C ALA A 18 25.19 -1.11 6.84
N LEU A 19 25.16 0.10 6.26
CA LEU A 19 24.04 0.62 5.50
C LEU A 19 24.25 0.41 3.99
N LEU A 20 23.30 -0.25 3.34
CA LEU A 20 23.31 -0.44 1.89
C LEU A 20 22.68 0.78 1.21
N THR A 21 23.44 1.53 0.43
CA THR A 21 22.94 2.73 -0.26
C THR A 21 22.54 2.47 -1.71
N ARG A 22 23.09 1.41 -2.33
CA ARG A 22 22.75 1.03 -3.71
C ARG A 22 22.91 -0.45 -3.99
N MET A 23 21.92 -1.02 -4.66
CA MET A 23 22.02 -2.30 -5.36
C MET A 23 21.85 -2.08 -6.86
N THR A 24 22.80 -2.53 -7.68
CA THR A 24 22.70 -2.48 -9.14
C THR A 24 22.61 -3.89 -9.68
N GLY A 25 21.52 -4.20 -10.38
CA GLY A 25 21.33 -5.44 -11.11
C GLY A 25 21.40 -5.24 -12.62
N PRO A 26 21.09 -6.29 -13.41
CA PRO A 26 21.24 -6.26 -14.87
C PRO A 26 20.27 -5.32 -15.60
N VAL A 27 19.08 -5.09 -15.03
CA VAL A 27 17.98 -4.36 -15.69
C VAL A 27 17.45 -3.20 -14.85
N HIS A 28 17.84 -3.10 -13.59
CA HIS A 28 17.40 -2.05 -12.68
C HIS A 28 18.45 -1.80 -11.60
N ARG A 29 18.30 -0.68 -10.92
CA ARG A 29 19.07 -0.26 -9.75
C ARG A 29 18.09 0.18 -8.67
N VAL A 30 18.42 -0.16 -7.43
CA VAL A 30 17.73 0.31 -6.24
C VAL A 30 18.68 1.25 -5.50
N ASP A 31 18.22 2.47 -5.26
CA ASP A 31 18.86 3.42 -4.34
C ASP A 31 18.13 3.41 -3.01
N THR A 32 18.87 3.48 -1.91
CA THR A 32 18.33 3.61 -0.56
C THR A 32 18.99 4.80 0.11
N THR A 33 18.17 5.72 0.59
CA THR A 33 18.63 6.85 1.40
C THR A 33 18.20 6.66 2.83
N TYR A 34 19.00 7.21 3.74
CA TYR A 34 18.79 7.13 5.17
C TYR A 34 18.61 8.54 5.72
N GLU A 35 17.99 8.66 6.89
CA GLU A 35 17.89 9.93 7.58
C GLU A 35 19.28 10.44 7.99
N PRO A 36 19.55 11.75 7.97
CA PRO A 36 20.89 12.27 8.25
C PRO A 36 21.39 11.98 9.66
N THR A 37 20.49 11.83 10.63
CA THR A 37 20.81 11.70 12.05
C THR A 37 20.46 10.34 12.64
N ARG A 38 19.81 9.48 11.85
CA ARG A 38 19.36 8.16 12.29
C ARG A 38 19.59 7.19 11.14
N ASP A 39 20.07 6.00 11.44
CA ASP A 39 20.24 4.91 10.46
C ASP A 39 18.89 4.32 9.99
N LEU A 40 17.85 5.14 9.89
CA LEU A 40 16.51 4.78 9.43
C LEU A 40 16.38 5.10 7.94
N ILE A 41 15.76 4.20 7.19
CA ILE A 41 15.52 4.40 5.76
C ILE A 41 14.53 5.55 5.57
N ALA A 42 14.91 6.51 4.73
CA ALA A 42 14.10 7.65 4.34
C ALA A 42 13.49 7.48 2.95
N GLU A 43 14.19 6.82 2.02
CA GLU A 43 13.69 6.55 0.68
C GLU A 43 14.23 5.24 0.11
N VAL A 44 13.40 4.55 -0.66
CA VAL A 44 13.82 3.45 -1.54
C VAL A 44 13.32 3.72 -2.94
N ARG A 45 14.23 3.81 -3.91
CA ARG A 45 13.92 4.14 -5.30
C ARG A 45 14.38 3.03 -6.22
N ASN A 46 13.44 2.37 -6.88
CA ASN A 46 13.72 1.39 -7.93
C ASN A 46 13.65 2.06 -9.30
N VAL A 47 14.72 1.92 -10.06
CA VAL A 47 14.95 2.66 -11.29
C VAL A 47 15.41 1.69 -12.38
N SER A 48 14.80 1.77 -13.57
CA SER A 48 15.23 0.96 -14.71
C SER A 48 16.63 1.38 -15.17
N ALA A 49 17.48 0.40 -15.50
CA ALA A 49 18.83 0.64 -16.02
C ALA A 49 18.84 1.11 -17.49
N GLY A 50 17.67 1.17 -18.15
CA GLY A 50 17.50 1.63 -19.52
C GLY A 50 16.16 2.34 -19.70
N ARG A 51 16.01 3.08 -20.82
CA ARG A 51 14.72 3.64 -21.23
C ARG A 51 13.68 2.52 -21.19
N ILE A 52 12.62 2.70 -20.41
CA ILE A 52 11.43 1.88 -20.57
C ILE A 52 10.86 2.30 -21.92
N SER A 53 11.26 1.60 -22.99
CA SER A 53 10.58 1.71 -24.26
C SER A 53 9.13 1.39 -23.96
N LYS A 54 8.22 2.35 -24.20
CA LYS A 54 6.78 2.15 -24.21
C LYS A 54 6.51 0.75 -24.75
N LEU A 55 6.01 -0.16 -23.91
CA LEU A 55 5.51 -1.45 -24.38
C LEU A 55 4.53 -1.16 -25.54
N PRO A 56 4.57 -1.92 -26.64
CA PRO A 56 3.83 -1.61 -27.84
C PRO A 56 2.34 -1.44 -27.48
N LYS A 57 1.76 -0.31 -27.89
CA LYS A 57 0.30 -0.20 -28.00
C LYS A 57 -0.14 -1.41 -28.82
N SER A 58 -1.03 -2.22 -28.25
CA SER A 58 -1.75 -3.24 -29.01
C SER A 58 -2.27 -2.63 -30.31
N ASP A 59 -2.07 -3.32 -31.42
CA ASP A 59 -2.41 -2.92 -32.78
C ASP A 59 -3.91 -2.57 -32.96
N ALA A 60 -4.29 -1.39 -32.47
CA ALA A 60 -5.55 -0.75 -32.82
C ALA A 60 -5.25 0.32 -33.87
N ALA A 61 -5.90 0.16 -35.02
CA ALA A 61 -5.76 0.96 -36.24
C ALA A 61 -5.71 2.49 -36.01
N PRO A 62 -5.04 3.25 -36.90
CA PRO A 62 -4.74 4.66 -36.67
C PRO A 62 -6.01 5.51 -36.73
N VAL A 63 -6.33 6.20 -35.64
CA VAL A 63 -7.29 7.31 -35.62
C VAL A 63 -6.54 8.57 -36.07
N PRO A 64 -7.09 9.40 -36.98
CA PRO A 64 -6.35 10.50 -37.58
C PRO A 64 -5.95 11.55 -36.55
N GLN A 65 -4.71 11.98 -36.69
CA GLN A 65 -3.99 12.98 -35.90
C GLN A 65 -4.69 14.34 -36.02
N VAL A 66 -5.06 14.94 -34.89
CA VAL A 66 -5.42 16.36 -34.80
C VAL A 66 -4.29 17.06 -34.06
N ASP A 67 -3.79 18.11 -34.70
CA ASP A 67 -2.53 18.80 -34.42
C ASP A 67 -2.42 19.51 -33.05
N ASP A 68 -1.17 19.48 -32.57
CA ASP A 68 -0.43 20.56 -31.91
C ASP A 68 -0.84 21.06 -30.51
N ARG A 69 -0.51 20.27 -29.48
CA ARG A 69 -0.01 20.77 -28.16
C ARG A 69 1.08 19.92 -27.49
N ASP A 70 1.72 18.99 -28.21
CA ASP A 70 2.66 18.02 -27.60
C ASP A 70 4.08 18.56 -27.37
N GLY A 71 4.46 19.70 -27.95
CA GLY A 71 5.79 20.31 -27.80
C GLY A 71 6.11 20.95 -26.43
N ALA A 72 5.17 20.92 -25.48
CA ALA A 72 5.36 21.40 -24.11
C ALA A 72 5.71 20.29 -23.11
N ILE A 73 5.38 19.04 -23.45
CA ILE A 73 5.68 17.88 -22.60
C ILE A 73 7.14 17.45 -22.80
N ASP A 74 7.62 17.42 -24.05
CA ASP A 74 9.01 17.04 -24.35
C ASP A 74 10.05 18.04 -23.81
N ARG A 75 9.77 19.35 -23.84
CA ARG A 75 10.71 20.36 -23.31
C ARG A 75 10.85 20.35 -21.78
N ARG A 76 9.86 19.84 -21.04
CA ARG A 76 9.97 19.68 -19.58
C ARG A 76 10.81 18.45 -19.21
N ILE A 77 10.89 17.46 -20.10
CA ILE A 77 11.68 16.24 -19.92
C ILE A 77 13.17 16.53 -20.16
N ASP A 78 13.51 17.36 -21.15
CA ASP A 78 14.92 17.69 -21.45
C ASP A 78 15.56 18.61 -20.39
N ALA A 79 14.78 19.49 -19.76
CA ALA A 79 15.28 20.35 -18.67
C ALA A 79 15.53 19.58 -17.36
N ALA A 80 14.82 18.47 -17.12
CA ALA A 80 15.02 17.62 -15.94
C ALA A 80 16.28 16.74 -16.03
N ALA A 81 16.70 16.40 -17.25
CA ALA A 81 17.89 15.57 -17.51
C ALA A 81 19.22 16.26 -17.12
N ALA A 82 19.27 17.59 -17.11
CA ALA A 82 20.47 18.37 -16.77
C ALA A 82 20.75 18.49 -15.25
N ALA A 83 19.80 18.10 -14.38
CA ALA A 83 19.88 18.28 -12.93
C ALA A 83 20.20 16.98 -12.14
N GLY A 84 20.74 15.93 -12.78
CA GLY A 84 20.98 14.64 -12.13
C GLY A 84 19.72 13.81 -11.85
N ALA A 85 18.55 14.29 -12.28
CA ALA A 85 17.24 13.63 -12.20
C ALA A 85 16.93 12.84 -13.49
N GLY A 86 17.78 11.85 -13.81
CA GLY A 86 17.84 11.26 -15.15
C GLY A 86 17.13 9.94 -15.39
N GLN A 87 16.28 9.44 -14.50
CA GLN A 87 15.49 8.21 -14.73
C GLN A 87 14.18 8.27 -13.92
N HIS A 88 13.01 8.12 -14.57
CA HIS A 88 11.72 7.98 -13.88
C HIS A 88 11.74 6.70 -13.04
N PRO A 89 11.35 6.74 -11.75
CA PRO A 89 11.36 5.55 -10.93
C PRO A 89 10.23 4.61 -11.39
N ILE A 90 10.54 3.32 -11.45
CA ILE A 90 9.53 2.27 -11.63
C ILE A 90 8.61 2.31 -10.41
N SER A 91 9.23 2.32 -9.23
CA SER A 91 8.59 2.49 -7.93
C SER A 91 9.53 3.26 -7.02
N ALA A 92 8.97 4.14 -6.20
CA ALA A 92 9.67 4.87 -5.17
C ALA A 92 8.80 4.94 -3.92
N TYR A 93 9.43 4.71 -2.77
CA TYR A 93 8.81 4.81 -1.47
C TYR A 93 9.56 5.84 -0.63
N THR A 94 8.84 6.78 -0.04
CA THR A 94 9.39 7.71 0.96
C THR A 94 8.84 7.34 2.34
N TYR A 95 9.65 7.50 3.37
CA TYR A 95 9.28 7.19 4.74
C TYR A 95 9.51 8.41 5.62
N GLU A 96 8.47 8.81 6.34
CA GLU A 96 8.59 9.74 7.46
C GLU A 96 8.47 8.92 8.74
N ASN A 97 9.53 8.90 9.54
CA ASN A 97 9.54 8.16 10.80
C ASN A 97 9.30 9.10 11.98
N ASP A 98 8.45 8.68 12.92
CA ASP A 98 8.18 9.43 14.15
C ASP A 98 9.41 9.49 15.07
N ALA A 99 9.30 10.18 16.21
CA ALA A 99 10.40 10.35 17.16
C ALA A 99 10.96 9.03 17.71
N LEU A 100 10.17 7.96 17.72
CA LEU A 100 10.57 6.62 18.16
C LEU A 100 11.14 5.77 17.01
N GLY A 101 11.17 6.30 15.79
CA GLY A 101 11.68 5.61 14.60
C GLY A 101 10.65 4.68 13.93
N ARG A 102 9.37 4.80 14.27
CA ARG A 102 8.28 4.04 13.64
C ARG A 102 7.80 4.81 12.40
N ARG A 103 7.37 4.11 11.35
CA ARG A 103 6.90 4.76 10.11
C ARG A 103 5.58 5.47 10.34
N ALA A 104 5.58 6.80 10.39
CA ALA A 104 4.37 7.60 10.50
C ALA A 104 3.71 7.84 9.13
N ARG A 105 4.49 7.91 8.05
CA ARG A 105 3.98 8.10 6.70
C ARG A 105 4.79 7.35 5.67
N ILE A 106 4.10 6.75 4.70
CA ILE A 106 4.69 6.02 3.57
C ILE A 106 4.19 6.67 2.29
N GLY A 107 5.05 7.43 1.61
CA GLY A 107 4.74 7.96 0.27
C GLY A 107 5.06 6.93 -0.81
N MET A 108 4.26 6.89 -1.88
CA MET A 108 4.39 5.98 -3.01
C MET A 108 4.32 6.77 -4.31
N SER A 109 5.33 6.61 -5.17
CA SER A 109 5.42 7.30 -6.45
C SER A 109 6.17 6.48 -7.51
N GLY A 110 6.10 6.91 -8.76
CA GLY A 110 6.68 6.21 -9.91
C GLY A 110 5.63 5.52 -10.79
N GLU A 111 6.10 5.04 -11.94
CA GLU A 111 5.23 4.58 -13.04
C GLU A 111 4.27 3.47 -12.62
N ALA A 112 4.68 2.61 -11.68
CA ALA A 112 3.83 1.55 -11.15
C ALA A 112 2.58 2.10 -10.44
N PHE A 113 2.71 3.16 -9.64
CA PHE A 113 1.58 3.72 -8.88
C PHE A 113 0.71 4.64 -9.73
N GLU A 114 1.34 5.40 -10.64
CA GLU A 114 0.61 6.27 -11.58
C GLU A 114 -0.34 5.47 -12.48
N ARG A 115 0.11 4.31 -12.98
CA ARG A 115 -0.69 3.44 -13.85
C ARG A 115 -1.95 2.91 -13.18
N HIS A 116 -1.89 2.64 -11.88
CA HIS A 116 -2.96 1.95 -11.16
C HIS A 116 -3.90 2.89 -10.40
N SER A 117 -3.69 4.21 -10.45
CA SER A 117 -4.51 5.19 -9.70
C SER A 117 -4.67 4.82 -8.22
N VAL A 118 -3.62 4.22 -7.66
CA VAL A 118 -3.58 3.77 -6.26
C VAL A 118 -3.30 4.96 -5.34
N PRO A 119 -3.63 4.84 -4.04
CA PRO A 119 -3.23 5.82 -3.04
C PRO A 119 -1.72 6.11 -3.14
N GLN A 120 -1.36 7.37 -2.94
CA GLN A 120 0.01 7.86 -3.07
C GLN A 120 0.67 8.06 -1.70
N ALA A 121 -0.09 7.94 -0.61
CA ALA A 121 0.44 7.88 0.74
C ALA A 121 -0.37 6.96 1.64
N VAL A 122 0.30 6.43 2.66
CA VAL A 122 -0.32 5.79 3.83
C VAL A 122 0.16 6.52 5.06
N GLU A 123 -0.75 7.07 5.84
CA GLU A 123 -0.47 7.55 7.20
C GLU A 123 -0.71 6.43 8.19
N VAL A 124 0.19 6.22 9.14
CA VAL A 124 0.12 5.13 10.12
C VAL A 124 0.09 5.73 11.52
N ALA A 125 -0.89 5.31 12.30
CA ALA A 125 -1.07 5.74 13.67
C ALA A 125 -0.67 4.63 14.65
N TYR A 126 -0.04 5.01 15.75
CA TYR A 126 0.39 4.11 16.81
C TYR A 126 -0.14 4.56 18.18
N ASN A 127 -0.31 3.62 19.09
CA ASN A 127 -0.49 3.93 20.51
C ASN A 127 0.87 3.98 21.25
N ASP A 128 0.80 4.20 22.57
CA ASP A 128 1.97 4.29 23.45
C ASP A 128 2.74 2.97 23.59
N ARG A 129 2.10 1.83 23.27
CA ARG A 129 2.74 0.51 23.21
C ARG A 129 3.38 0.21 21.85
N SER A 130 3.36 1.16 20.92
CA SER A 130 3.82 0.98 19.53
C SER A 130 3.03 -0.03 18.72
N GLU A 131 1.78 -0.29 19.11
CA GLU A 131 0.85 -1.06 18.28
C GLU A 131 0.20 -0.13 17.26
N VAL A 132 0.04 -0.60 16.02
CA VAL A 132 -0.65 0.15 14.96
C VAL A 132 -2.14 0.23 15.31
N ILE A 133 -2.65 1.43 15.52
CA ILE A 133 -4.07 1.68 15.81
C ILE A 133 -4.84 2.22 14.61
N GLY A 134 -4.15 2.59 13.54
CA GLY A 134 -4.81 2.94 12.30
C GLY A 134 -3.86 3.11 11.12
N ALA A 135 -4.45 3.06 9.93
CA ALA A 135 -3.78 3.38 8.68
C ALA A 135 -4.76 4.08 7.74
N THR A 136 -4.37 5.23 7.20
CA THR A 136 -5.20 6.00 6.25
C THR A 136 -4.51 6.08 4.91
N TYR A 137 -5.20 5.64 3.86
CA TYR A 137 -4.74 5.67 2.49
C TYR A 137 -5.27 6.93 1.82
N ASP A 138 -4.34 7.80 1.44
CA ASP A 138 -4.65 9.07 0.80
C ASP A 138 -4.14 9.10 -0.63
N ARG A 139 -4.96 9.68 -1.52
CA ARG A 139 -4.52 10.08 -2.85
C ARG A 139 -4.15 11.56 -2.84
N ILE A 140 -2.90 11.88 -3.18
CA ILE A 140 -2.36 13.25 -3.12
C ILE A 140 -2.92 14.13 -4.25
N ASP A 141 -3.42 13.54 -5.34
CA ASP A 141 -3.69 14.26 -6.59
C ASP A 141 -5.15 14.32 -7.09
N LYS A 142 -6.13 13.66 -6.44
CA LYS A 142 -7.54 13.73 -6.88
C LYS A 142 -8.53 13.74 -5.72
N ILE A 143 -8.83 14.93 -5.23
CA ILE A 143 -10.17 15.24 -4.78
C ILE A 143 -11.08 15.03 -6.00
N GLY A 144 -12.01 14.06 -5.98
CA GLY A 144 -12.96 13.87 -7.09
C GLY A 144 -13.78 15.14 -7.36
N GLU A 145 -14.52 15.20 -8.48
CA GLU A 145 -15.35 16.37 -8.87
C GLU A 145 -16.27 16.93 -7.77
N ASN A 146 -16.54 16.16 -6.71
CA ASN A 146 -17.39 16.53 -5.57
C ASN A 146 -16.67 16.62 -4.22
N GLY A 147 -15.34 16.71 -4.15
CA GLY A 147 -14.66 16.70 -2.84
C GLY A 147 -14.32 15.31 -2.30
N ILE A 148 -14.83 14.24 -2.94
CA ILE A 148 -14.79 12.88 -2.42
C ILE A 148 -13.65 12.10 -3.07
N ASP A 149 -12.67 11.69 -2.28
CA ASP A 149 -11.71 10.66 -2.69
C ASP A 149 -12.41 9.29 -2.67
N ARG A 150 -12.81 8.82 -3.85
CA ARG A 150 -13.45 7.50 -4.02
C ARG A 150 -12.53 6.32 -3.64
N ASN A 151 -11.23 6.57 -3.55
CA ASN A 151 -10.23 5.58 -3.19
C ASN A 151 -9.77 5.71 -1.74
N HIS A 152 -10.32 6.65 -0.97
CA HIS A 152 -10.04 6.75 0.45
C HIS A 152 -10.31 5.41 1.12
N ARG A 153 -9.37 4.97 1.95
CA ARG A 153 -9.56 3.80 2.78
C ARG A 153 -8.85 4.03 4.09
N SER A 154 -9.54 3.81 5.19
CA SER A 154 -8.95 3.86 6.51
C SER A 154 -9.17 2.56 7.26
N TYR A 155 -8.20 2.25 8.11
CA TYR A 155 -8.18 1.10 8.98
C TYR A 155 -8.04 1.59 10.41
N GLY A 156 -8.72 0.91 11.34
CA GLY A 156 -8.62 1.18 12.77
C GLY A 156 -8.50 -0.12 13.57
N TYR A 157 -7.72 -0.11 14.65
CA TYR A 157 -7.49 -1.29 15.49
C TYR A 157 -7.56 -0.92 16.97
N GLN A 158 -8.11 -1.83 17.78
CA GLN A 158 -8.08 -1.76 19.24
C GLN A 158 -7.58 -3.08 19.80
N TYR A 159 -6.86 -3.00 20.91
CA TYR A 159 -6.16 -4.11 21.52
C TYR A 159 -6.45 -4.16 23.01
N ASP A 160 -6.51 -5.37 23.56
CA ASP A 160 -6.57 -5.58 25.00
C ASP A 160 -5.22 -5.27 25.68
N ALA A 161 -5.14 -5.48 27.00
CA ALA A 161 -3.94 -5.19 27.80
C ALA A 161 -2.70 -6.04 27.42
N ILE A 162 -2.88 -7.16 26.73
CA ILE A 162 -1.80 -8.08 26.35
C ILE A 162 -1.56 -8.15 24.84
N GLY A 163 -2.28 -7.34 24.05
CA GLY A 163 -2.06 -7.15 22.62
C GLY A 163 -2.94 -8.04 21.72
N ASN A 164 -3.96 -8.72 22.26
CA ASN A 164 -4.96 -9.34 21.38
C ASN A 164 -5.81 -8.24 20.75
N ARG A 165 -6.09 -8.34 19.46
CA ARG A 165 -6.98 -7.39 18.79
C ARG A 165 -8.41 -7.65 19.26
N GLU A 166 -9.08 -6.63 19.81
CA GLU A 166 -10.50 -6.70 20.21
C GLU A 166 -11.41 -6.19 19.08
N LYS A 167 -10.89 -5.24 18.30
CA LYS A 167 -11.64 -4.56 17.24
C LYS A 167 -10.77 -4.27 16.02
N ALA A 168 -11.34 -4.44 14.84
CA ALA A 168 -10.84 -3.87 13.59
C ALA A 168 -11.95 -3.05 12.91
N THR A 169 -11.58 -2.00 12.20
CA THR A 169 -12.49 -1.23 11.36
C THR A 169 -11.85 -1.03 10.01
N VAL A 170 -12.62 -1.20 8.94
CA VAL A 170 -12.28 -0.78 7.59
C VAL A 170 -13.34 0.20 7.14
N GLU A 171 -12.92 1.38 6.76
CA GLU A 171 -13.80 2.44 6.30
C GLU A 171 -13.40 2.88 4.89
N THR A 172 -14.40 3.04 4.04
CA THR A 172 -14.32 3.53 2.67
C THR A 172 -15.43 4.56 2.48
N PRO A 173 -15.45 5.32 1.39
CA PRO A 173 -16.49 6.32 1.14
C PRO A 173 -17.91 5.75 1.15
N SER A 174 -18.09 4.46 0.85
CA SER A 174 -19.40 3.83 0.73
C SER A 174 -19.74 2.84 1.84
N GLU A 175 -18.75 2.28 2.52
CA GLU A 175 -18.98 1.29 3.58
C GLU A 175 -18.02 1.44 4.75
N LYS A 176 -18.53 1.05 5.91
CA LYS A 176 -17.76 0.78 7.10
C LYS A 176 -18.02 -0.64 7.55
N VAL A 177 -16.95 -1.42 7.72
CA VAL A 177 -16.98 -2.77 8.28
C VAL A 177 -16.25 -2.75 9.60
N GLU A 178 -16.93 -3.19 10.65
CA GLU A 178 -16.39 -3.35 11.97
C GLU A 178 -16.30 -4.85 12.28
N THR A 179 -15.13 -5.31 12.72
CA THR A 179 -14.91 -6.69 13.16
C THR A 179 -14.60 -6.69 14.65
N SER A 180 -15.36 -7.44 15.44
CA SER A 180 -15.04 -7.71 16.85
C SER A 180 -14.46 -9.09 17.02
N TYR A 181 -13.55 -9.23 17.99
CA TYR A 181 -12.86 -10.45 18.33
C TYR A 181 -12.99 -10.72 19.82
N THR A 182 -13.24 -11.97 20.19
CA THR A 182 -13.21 -12.43 21.58
C THR A 182 -12.14 -13.50 21.73
N ALA A 183 -11.14 -13.24 22.57
CA ALA A 183 -10.11 -14.21 22.92
C ALA A 183 -10.49 -14.98 24.20
N ASN A 184 -10.05 -16.23 24.31
CA ASN A 184 -10.03 -16.95 25.59
C ASN A 184 -8.76 -16.63 26.39
N ALA A 185 -8.63 -17.21 27.59
CA ALA A 185 -7.47 -17.03 28.46
C ALA A 185 -6.13 -17.57 27.90
N LEU A 186 -6.16 -18.25 26.75
CA LEU A 186 -4.97 -18.76 26.05
C LEU A 186 -4.63 -17.94 24.80
N ASN A 187 -5.20 -16.73 24.66
CA ASN A 187 -5.02 -15.85 23.50
C ASN A 187 -5.46 -16.48 22.17
N GLN A 188 -6.51 -17.30 22.22
CA GLN A 188 -7.13 -17.87 21.02
C GLN A 188 -8.48 -17.21 20.78
N TYR A 189 -8.72 -16.74 19.56
CA TYR A 189 -10.02 -16.19 19.19
C TYR A 189 -11.08 -17.29 19.17
N THR A 190 -12.05 -17.18 20.08
CA THR A 190 -13.20 -18.07 20.17
C THR A 190 -14.40 -17.53 19.39
N GLN A 191 -14.40 -16.23 19.07
CA GLN A 191 -15.46 -15.58 18.31
C GLN A 191 -14.92 -14.43 17.46
N ILE A 192 -15.43 -14.31 16.24
CA ILE A 192 -15.20 -13.18 15.32
C ILE A 192 -16.55 -12.76 14.75
N GLN A 193 -16.91 -11.48 14.84
CA GLN A 193 -18.17 -10.97 14.29
C GLN A 193 -17.90 -9.79 13.37
N ASN A 194 -18.58 -9.75 12.22
CA ASN A 194 -18.48 -8.64 11.27
C ASN A 194 -19.80 -7.88 11.22
N LYS A 195 -19.74 -6.57 11.38
CA LYS A 195 -20.86 -5.64 11.22
C LYS A 195 -20.54 -4.70 10.07
N LYS A 196 -21.37 -4.72 9.03
CA LYS A 196 -21.25 -3.83 7.88
C LYS A 196 -22.34 -2.76 7.93
N SER A 197 -21.96 -1.51 7.76
CA SER A 197 -22.86 -0.36 7.55
C SER A 197 -22.52 0.33 6.24
N ILE A 198 -23.54 0.75 5.50
CA ILE A 198 -23.39 1.50 4.24
C ILE A 198 -23.58 3.00 4.54
N GLN A 199 -22.68 3.84 4.04
CA GLN A 199 -22.73 5.29 4.21
C GLN A 199 -23.59 5.92 3.08
N GLY A 200 -24.93 5.83 3.22
CA GLY A 200 -25.99 6.64 2.58
C GLY A 200 -26.14 6.79 1.04
N ASN A 201 -27.35 6.50 0.53
CA ASN A 201 -28.11 7.46 -0.29
C ASN A 201 -29.36 7.84 0.54
N PRO A 202 -29.66 9.13 0.80
CA PRO A 202 -30.68 9.54 1.78
C PRO A 202 -32.16 9.37 1.38
N GLU A 203 -32.50 8.61 0.33
CA GLU A 203 -33.88 8.55 -0.20
C GLU A 203 -34.70 7.29 0.14
N ASN A 204 -34.32 6.47 1.13
CA ASN A 204 -35.26 5.47 1.66
C ASN A 204 -34.94 5.08 3.11
N PRO A 205 -35.73 5.52 4.11
CA PRO A 205 -35.47 5.24 5.52
C PRO A 205 -35.69 3.78 5.94
N ASP A 206 -36.21 2.90 5.08
CA ASP A 206 -36.74 1.60 5.49
C ASP A 206 -35.89 0.36 5.15
N ASN A 207 -34.57 0.45 4.90
CA ASN A 207 -33.79 -0.78 4.70
C ASN A 207 -32.33 -0.76 5.20
N PRO A 208 -32.07 -0.92 6.51
CA PRO A 208 -30.79 -1.40 6.97
C PRO A 208 -30.69 -2.90 6.68
N VAL A 209 -30.04 -3.29 5.58
CA VAL A 209 -29.63 -4.69 5.35
C VAL A 209 -28.50 -5.03 6.35
N GLN A 210 -28.86 -5.27 7.61
CA GLN A 210 -27.99 -5.84 8.62
C GLN A 210 -27.79 -7.32 8.30
N LYS A 211 -26.80 -7.65 7.49
CA LYS A 211 -26.41 -9.05 7.28
C LYS A 211 -25.45 -9.48 8.38
N ASP A 212 -25.98 -9.75 9.58
CA ASP A 212 -25.24 -10.40 10.66
C ASP A 212 -24.85 -11.81 10.19
N ARG A 213 -23.57 -11.99 9.85
CA ARG A 213 -23.01 -13.33 9.62
C ARG A 213 -22.32 -13.78 10.91
N SER A 214 -23.11 -14.05 11.94
CA SER A 214 -22.62 -14.70 13.15
C SER A 214 -22.23 -16.15 12.84
N ARG A 215 -20.93 -16.41 12.62
CA ARG A 215 -20.41 -17.78 12.70
C ARG A 215 -20.35 -18.16 14.17
N ARG A 216 -21.48 -18.65 14.72
CA ARG A 216 -21.46 -19.40 15.98
C ARG A 216 -20.80 -20.74 15.70
N ASN A 217 -19.63 -20.99 16.27
CA ASN A 217 -19.05 -22.33 16.31
C ASN A 217 -19.94 -23.20 17.21
N PRO A 218 -20.65 -24.22 16.69
CA PRO A 218 -21.24 -25.23 17.53
C PRO A 218 -20.12 -26.13 18.05
N VAL A 219 -20.32 -26.65 19.26
CA VAL A 219 -19.41 -27.55 19.98
C VAL A 219 -18.80 -28.60 19.05
N ASN A 220 -17.47 -28.68 19.08
CA ASN A 220 -16.59 -29.54 18.27
C ASN A 220 -17.02 -31.03 18.30
N PRO A 221 -17.06 -31.70 17.14
CA PRO A 221 -16.07 -32.75 16.96
C PRO A 221 -15.47 -32.77 15.54
N ALA A 222 -14.14 -32.72 15.48
CA ALA A 222 -13.28 -33.12 14.36
C ALA A 222 -13.77 -32.70 12.96
N VAL A 223 -13.77 -31.39 12.68
CA VAL A 223 -13.78 -30.89 11.30
C VAL A 223 -12.44 -30.20 11.05
N ASN A 224 -11.73 -30.65 10.02
CA ASN A 224 -10.48 -30.06 9.55
C ASN A 224 -10.62 -28.52 9.54
N PRO A 225 -9.75 -27.78 10.23
CA PRO A 225 -9.85 -26.33 10.24
C PRO A 225 -9.57 -25.84 8.82
N VAL A 226 -10.61 -25.39 8.12
CA VAL A 226 -10.43 -24.47 7.01
C VAL A 226 -10.00 -23.15 7.66
N HIS A 227 -8.70 -23.04 7.90
CA HIS A 227 -8.08 -21.79 8.29
C HIS A 227 -8.39 -20.79 7.17
N PRO A 228 -8.91 -19.59 7.50
CA PRO A 228 -8.90 -18.49 6.55
C PRO A 228 -7.48 -18.33 6.05
N VAL A 229 -7.27 -18.43 4.74
CA VAL A 229 -5.96 -18.17 4.16
C VAL A 229 -5.76 -16.66 4.20
N HIS A 230 -4.69 -16.25 4.88
CA HIS A 230 -4.27 -14.87 4.95
C HIS A 230 -3.22 -14.63 3.87
N ASP A 231 -3.23 -13.45 3.27
CA ASP A 231 -2.05 -12.98 2.55
C ASP A 231 -0.88 -12.76 3.55
N PRO A 232 0.37 -12.59 3.07
CA PRO A 232 1.52 -12.32 3.93
C PRO A 232 1.37 -11.08 4.83
N ASP A 233 0.41 -10.22 4.51
CA ASP A 233 0.10 -8.97 5.21
C ASP A 233 -1.07 -9.13 6.20
N GLY A 234 -1.65 -10.33 6.34
CA GLY A 234 -2.68 -10.65 7.33
C GLY A 234 -4.11 -10.31 6.91
N ASN A 235 -4.36 -9.90 5.67
CA ASN A 235 -5.70 -9.68 5.15
C ASN A 235 -6.38 -11.00 4.79
N LEU A 236 -7.72 -11.03 4.90
CA LEU A 236 -8.52 -12.16 4.46
C LEU A 236 -8.60 -12.18 2.92
N LEU A 237 -8.17 -13.28 2.30
CA LEU A 237 -8.42 -13.51 0.87
C LEU A 237 -9.93 -13.65 0.63
N ARG A 238 -10.44 -13.07 -0.47
CA ARG A 238 -11.83 -13.31 -0.89
C ARG A 238 -12.00 -14.76 -1.31
N ASP A 239 -13.14 -15.35 -0.98
CA ASP A 239 -13.48 -16.73 -1.31
C ASP A 239 -13.29 -16.99 -2.82
N GLY A 240 -12.29 -17.80 -3.20
CA GLY A 240 -12.07 -18.26 -4.57
C GLY A 240 -10.68 -18.07 -5.18
N GLU A 241 -9.75 -17.38 -4.49
CA GLU A 241 -8.35 -17.31 -4.91
C GLU A 241 -7.47 -18.09 -3.92
N GLY A 242 -7.28 -19.37 -4.23
CA GLY A 242 -6.34 -20.28 -3.58
C GLY A 242 -5.57 -21.08 -4.62
#